data_AF-A0A6B2SRZ0-F1
#
_entry.id   AF-A0A6B2SRZ0-F1
#
_cell.length_a   1.000
_cell.length_b   1.000
_cell.length_c   1.000
_cell.angle_alpha   90.00
_cell.angle_beta   90.00
_cell.angle_gamma   90.00
#
_symmetry.space_group_name_H-M   'P 1'
#
loop_
_entity.id
_entity.type
_entity.pdbx_description
1 polymer ?
#
loop_
_entity_poly.entity_id
_entity_poly.type
_entity_poly.pdbx_seq_one_letter_code
_entity_poly.pdbx_strand_id
1 'polypeptide(L)' 'MATVVLVGTLDTKGEEYAWLRERLREYGSDVLLVDVGVLPPPAHAPVADIPADVVARAAGHDLGSLRAA' A
#
# COMPACT_ATOMS: atom_id res chain seq x y z
N MET A 1 19.05 -2.61 11.21
CA MET A 1 17.98 -3.36 10.53
C MET A 1 17.63 -2.58 9.26
N ALA A 2 17.48 -3.24 8.11
CA ALA A 2 17.10 -2.52 6.89
C ALA A 2 15.59 -2.29 6.86
N THR A 3 15.15 -1.16 6.30
CA THR A 3 13.73 -0.89 6.05
C THR A 3 13.43 -1.20 4.59
N VAL A 4 12.48 -2.10 4.35
CA VAL A 4 11.97 -2.43 3.02
C VAL A 4 10.66 -1.67 2.80
N VAL A 5 10.60 -0.90 1.72
CA VAL A 5 9.37 -0.22 1.30
C VAL A 5 8.61 -1.14 0.35
N LEU A 6 7.44 -1.60 0.76
CA LEU A 6 6.52 -2.34 -0.09
C LEU A 6 5.50 -1.38 -0.72
N VAL A 7 5.71 -1.05 -1.99
CA VAL A 7 4.82 -0.17 -2.77
C VAL A 7 3.91 -1.04 -3.63
N GLY A 8 2.59 -0.94 -3.46
CA GLY A 8 1.65 -1.78 -4.20
C GLY A 8 0.22 -1.28 -4.28
N THR A 9 -0.55 -1.87 -5.19
CA THR A 9 -1.98 -1.61 -5.38
C THR A 9 -2.79 -2.51 -4.45
N LEU A 10 -3.04 -2.07 -3.20
CA LEU A 10 -3.64 -2.92 -2.16
C LEU A 10 -5.13 -3.20 -2.39
N ASP A 11 -5.76 -2.40 -3.26
CA ASP A 11 -7.11 -2.61 -3.78
C ASP A 11 -7.29 -3.95 -4.51
N THR A 12 -6.22 -4.50 -5.08
CA THR A 12 -6.24 -5.79 -5.81
C THR A 12 -5.27 -6.82 -5.26
N LYS A 13 -4.25 -6.41 -4.50
CA LYS A 13 -3.13 -7.27 -4.04
C LYS A 13 -2.92 -7.22 -2.53
N GLY A 14 -3.98 -6.91 -1.78
CA GLY A 14 -3.90 -6.71 -0.34
C GLY A 14 -3.35 -7.94 0.40
N GLU A 15 -3.85 -9.13 0.07
CA GLU A 15 -3.46 -10.38 0.75
C GLU A 15 -2.01 -10.75 0.47
N GLU A 16 -1.55 -10.63 -0.78
CA GLU A 16 -0.17 -10.91 -1.16
C GLU A 16 0.82 -9.97 -0.48
N TYR A 17 0.46 -8.69 -0.33
CA TYR A 17 1.28 -7.70 0.36
C TYR A 17 1.30 -7.91 1.87
N ALA A 18 0.17 -8.33 2.47
CA ALA A 18 0.13 -8.72 3.87
C ALA A 18 1.07 -9.91 4.13
N TRP A 19 0.98 -10.95 3.28
CA TRP A 19 1.85 -12.12 3.37
C TRP A 19 3.33 -11.74 3.21
N LEU A 20 3.68 -10.91 2.22
CA LEU A 20 5.07 -10.49 1.98
C LEU A 20 5.62 -9.64 3.13
N ARG A 21 4.80 -8.74 3.69
CA ARG A 21 5.16 -7.92 4.87
C ARG A 21 5.53 -8.80 6.06
N GLU A 22 4.77 -9.86 6.31
CA GLU A 22 5.08 -10.81 7.38
C GLU A 22 6.39 -11.56 7.14
N ARG A 23 6.62 -12.09 5.92
CA ARG A 23 7.86 -12.80 5.60
C ARG A 23 9.09 -11.90 5.78
N LEU A 24 9.04 -10.65 5.32
CA LEU A 24 10.15 -9.70 5.48
C LEU A 24 10.45 -9.40 6.95
N ARG A 25 9.41 -9.30 7.79
CA ARG A 25 9.56 -9.12 9.24
C ARG A 25 10.18 -10.34 9.89
N GLU A 26 9.79 -11.55 9.50
CA GLU A 26 10.38 -12.81 9.99
C GLU A 26 11.87 -12.92 9.65
N TYR A 27 12.29 -12.39 8.49
CA TYR A 27 13.71 -12.30 8.11
C TYR A 27 14.45 -11.10 8.74
N GLY A 28 13.82 -10.39 9.67
CA GLY A 28 14.46 -9.31 10.44
C GLY A 28 14.59 -7.99 9.69
N SER A 29 13.64 -7.65 8.80
CA SER A 29 13.54 -6.33 8.18
C SER A 29 12.37 -5.52 8.75
N ASP A 30 12.54 -4.20 8.85
CA ASP A 30 11.42 -3.29 9.04
C ASP A 30 10.67 -3.16 7.73
N VAL A 31 9.36 -2.98 7.76
CA VAL A 31 8.55 -2.88 6.55
C VAL A 31 7.63 -1.67 6.62
N LEU A 32 7.76 -0.80 5.62
CA LEU A 32 6.85 0.31 5.35
C LEU A 32 5.95 -0.05 4.16
N LEU A 33 4.66 -0.18 4.42
CA LEU A 33 3.65 -0.51 3.43
C LEU A 33 3.06 0.76 2.82
N VAL A 34 3.17 0.92 1.51
CA VAL A 34 2.71 2.09 0.76
C VAL A 34 1.67 1.63 -0.26
N ASP A 35 0.46 2.17 -0.15
CA ASP A 35 -0.61 1.89 -1.09
C ASP A 35 -0.60 2.90 -2.24
N VAL A 36 -0.65 2.39 -3.46
CA VAL A 36 -0.80 3.16 -4.70
C VAL A 36 -2.02 2.68 -5.51
N GLY A 37 -2.91 1.92 -4.86
CA GLY A 37 -4.16 1.44 -5.43
C GLY A 37 -5.10 2.61 -5.73
N VAL A 38 -5.73 2.54 -6.91
CA VAL A 38 -6.68 3.58 -7.32
C VAL A 38 -8.09 3.16 -6.94
N LEU A 39 -8.47 1.89 -6.96
CA LEU A 39 -9.85 1.47 -6.69
C LEU A 39 -10.16 1.49 -5.18
N PRO A 40 -11.44 1.39 -4.79
CA PRO A 40 -11.80 1.12 -3.41
C PRO A 40 -11.25 -0.25 -2.97
N PRO A 41 -10.49 -0.34 -1.87
CA PRO A 41 -9.96 -1.62 -1.43
C PRO A 41 -11.05 -2.50 -0.81
N PRO A 42 -10.91 -3.83 -0.86
CA PRO A 42 -11.80 -4.73 -0.15
C PRO A 42 -11.68 -4.52 1.36
N ALA A 43 -12.72 -4.85 2.12
CA ALA A 43 -12.75 -4.65 3.58
C ALA A 43 -11.64 -5.41 4.34
N HIS A 44 -11.07 -6.45 3.74
CA HIS A 44 -9.97 -7.24 4.30
C HIS A 44 -8.57 -6.81 3.82
N ALA A 45 -8.46 -5.74 3.03
CA ALA A 45 -7.16 -5.22 2.63
C ALA A 45 -6.35 -4.76 3.86
N PRO A 46 -5.02 -4.95 3.86
CA PRO A 46 -4.18 -4.49 4.95
C PRO A 46 -4.15 -2.96 5.01
N VAL A 47 -4.03 -2.43 6.22
CA VAL A 47 -3.83 -0.99 6.44
C VAL A 47 -2.42 -0.62 6.04
N ALA A 48 -2.29 0.26 5.04
CA ALA A 48 -1.02 0.82 4.62
C ALA A 48 -0.50 1.82 5.65
N ASP A 49 0.82 1.86 5.82
CA ASP A 49 1.48 2.88 6.63
C ASP A 49 1.44 4.24 5.90
N ILE A 50 1.46 4.23 4.56
CA ILE A 50 1.19 5.38 3.69
C ILE A 50 0.00 5.04 2.78
N PRO A 51 -1.18 5.62 3.01
CA PRO A 51 -2.39 5.31 2.23
C PRO A 51 -2.39 5.98 0.84
N ALA A 52 -3.17 5.43 -0.09
CA ALA A 52 -3.20 5.87 -1.48
C ALA A 52 -3.62 7.34 -1.68
N ASP A 53 -4.46 7.90 -0.79
CA ASP A 53 -4.85 9.31 -0.85
C ASP A 53 -3.67 10.24 -0.51
N VAL A 54 -2.81 9.82 0.41
CA VAL A 54 -1.57 10.54 0.75
C VAL A 54 -0.59 10.48 -0.43
N VAL A 55 -0.43 9.32 -1.06
CA VAL A 55 0.42 9.16 -2.25
C VAL A 55 -0.09 10.03 -3.40
N ALA A 56 -1.39 9.95 -3.72
CA ALA A 56 -1.98 10.75 -4.80
C ALA A 56 -1.75 12.24 -4.58
N ARG A 57 -2.00 12.75 -3.36
CA ARG A 57 -1.75 14.16 -3.03
C ARG A 57 -0.28 14.54 -3.17
N ALA A 58 0.64 13.68 -2.73
CA ALA A 58 2.07 13.93 -2.87
C ALA A 58 2.52 13.98 -4.35
N ALA A 59 1.82 13.24 -5.23
CA ALA A 59 2.02 13.28 -6.67
C ALA A 59 1.30 14.45 -7.37
N GLY A 60 0.60 15.32 -6.64
CA GLY A 60 -0.15 16.45 -7.21
C GLY A 60 -1.53 16.07 -7.77
N HIS A 61 -2.08 14.93 -7.36
CA HIS A 61 -3.37 14.42 -7.81
C HIS A 61 -4.36 14.25 -6.63
N ASP A 62 -5.65 14.23 -6.95
CA ASP A 62 -6.70 13.79 -6.04
C ASP A 62 -7.09 12.34 -6.37
N LEU A 63 -7.20 11.48 -5.35
CA LEU A 63 -7.50 10.06 -5.54
C LEU A 63 -8.89 9.82 -6.14
N GLY A 64 -9.88 10.65 -5.78
CA GLY A 64 -11.22 10.57 -6.36
C GLY A 64 -11.23 10.88 -7.86
N SER A 65 -10.42 11.85 -8.27
CA SER A 65 -10.24 12.22 -9.68
C SER A 65 -9.55 11.11 -10.48
N LEU A 66 -8.54 10.46 -9.91
CA LEU A 66 -7.89 9.29 -10.53
C LEU A 66 -8.83 8.09 -10.69
N ARG A 67 -9.77 7.89 -9.75
CA ARG A 67 -10.80 6.83 -9.81
C ARG A 67 -11.84 7.04 -10.91
N ALA A 68 -12.08 8.29 -11.29
CA ALA A 68 -13.15 8.66 -12.21
C ALA A 68 -12.68 8.86 -13.67
N ALA A 69 -11.37 8.76 -13.92
CA ALA A 69 -10.75 8.89 -15.24
C ALA A 69 -10.88 7.60 -16.06
#